data_AF-A0A976KMB1-F1
#
_entry.id   AF-A0A976KMB1-F1
#
_cell.length_a   1.000
_cell.length_b   1.000
_cell.length_c   1.000
_cell.angle_alpha   90.00
_cell.angle_beta   90.00
_cell.angle_gamma   90.00
#
_symmetry.space_group_name_H-M   'P 1'
#
loop_
_entity.id
_entity.type
_entity.pdbx_description
1 polymer ?
#
loop_
_entity_poly.entity_id
_entity_poly.type
_entity_poly.pdbx_seq_one_letter_code
_entity_poly.pdbx_strand_id
1 'polypeptide(L)'
;MEEIKSFDNRVSSKHIKKLIELINKEIEYRKKKNYPSIAAAGSDNEEFVYRSSVLKKFTESILFLNTRVQPEGKIVEQLIFSFAAGLAMVFATGVAFYTQAKYGNFTMMFFIALVISYMFKDRIKELVRIYLNNKIQRFFYDHKVNICSGSRRNRLGFSREGFSFISEGNLAPEILKLRARDPFNLIDNELGAEKIILYQKQVKIFSRNFDDVYQNHPIKGINDITRLSVSRFVRKMDNPKKALFVTNGSGYQRTNGSKVYHLNMVIKQSSQDKDIYNRFRIVLNRRGIKRIEEVNIP
;
A
#
# COMPACT_ATOMS: atom_id res chain seq x y z
N MET A 1 -10.43 31.86 2.39
CA MET A 1 -11.64 32.48 2.99
C MET A 1 -12.90 31.62 2.81
N GLU A 2 -12.88 30.51 2.07
CA GLU A 2 -14.08 29.66 1.89
C GLU A 2 -14.28 28.56 2.94
N GLU A 3 -13.24 28.16 3.68
CA GLU A 3 -13.35 27.12 4.72
C GLU A 3 -13.92 27.61 6.07
N ILE A 4 -14.19 28.90 6.23
CA ILE A 4 -14.76 29.46 7.48
C ILE A 4 -16.30 29.39 7.47
N LYS A 5 -16.94 29.16 6.32
CA LYS A 5 -18.40 29.24 6.18
C LYS A 5 -19.18 28.00 6.66
N SER A 6 -18.52 26.90 7.07
CA SER A 6 -19.21 25.69 7.54
C SER A 6 -19.07 25.42 9.04
N PHE A 7 -18.40 26.29 9.80
CA PHE A 7 -18.35 26.18 11.25
C PHE A 7 -19.60 26.82 11.87
N ASP A 8 -20.51 25.95 12.30
CA ASP A 8 -21.54 26.12 13.34
C ASP A 8 -22.00 27.57 13.63
N ASN A 9 -23.24 27.90 13.26
CA ASN A 9 -23.90 29.22 13.47
C ASN A 9 -24.02 29.67 14.95
N ARG A 10 -23.36 28.98 15.89
CA ARG A 10 -23.28 29.29 17.32
C ARG A 10 -21.94 29.89 17.75
N VAL A 11 -20.98 30.09 16.84
CA VAL A 11 -19.77 30.86 17.16
C VAL A 11 -20.16 32.33 17.29
N SER A 12 -20.34 32.77 18.54
CA SER A 12 -20.76 34.13 18.91
C SER A 12 -20.03 35.20 18.08
N SER A 13 -20.80 36.08 17.44
CA SER A 13 -20.35 37.19 16.58
C SER A 13 -19.23 38.04 17.20
N LYS A 14 -19.14 38.06 18.54
CA LYS A 14 -18.06 38.68 19.31
C LYS A 14 -16.69 38.04 19.08
N HIS A 15 -16.61 36.72 18.96
CA HIS A 15 -15.35 36.00 18.71
C HIS A 15 -14.85 36.21 17.29
N ILE A 16 -15.77 36.24 16.31
CA ILE A 16 -15.44 36.54 14.91
C ILE A 16 -14.84 37.95 14.80
N LYS A 17 -15.45 38.96 15.46
CA LYS A 17 -14.91 40.33 15.47
C LYS A 17 -13.52 40.40 16.10
N LYS A 18 -13.30 39.73 17.25
CA LYS A 18 -11.97 39.65 17.88
C LYS A 18 -10.93 38.97 16.99
N LEU A 19 -11.32 37.90 16.29
CA LEU A 19 -10.43 37.18 15.37
C LEU A 19 -10.01 38.07 14.20
N ILE A 20 -10.96 38.81 13.61
CA ILE A 20 -10.69 39.77 12.54
C ILE A 20 -9.75 40.87 13.02
N GLU A 21 -9.96 41.40 14.22
CA GLU A 21 -9.08 42.41 14.81
C GLU A 21 -7.64 41.88 14.99
N LEU A 22 -7.48 40.64 15.47
CA LEU A 22 -6.19 39.99 15.59
C LEU A 22 -5.52 39.76 14.23
N ILE A 23 -6.28 39.30 13.23
CA ILE A 23 -5.78 39.12 11.86
C ILE A 23 -5.31 40.45 11.28
N ASN A 24 -6.08 41.52 11.46
CA ASN A 24 -5.70 42.85 10.97
C ASN A 24 -4.43 43.37 11.66
N LYS A 25 -4.30 43.18 12.98
CA LYS A 25 -3.07 43.50 13.74
C LYS A 25 -1.86 42.73 13.21
N GLU A 26 -2.03 41.45 12.90
CA GLU A 26 -0.96 40.61 12.33
C GLU A 26 -0.57 41.06 10.90
N ILE A 27 -1.55 41.43 10.06
CA ILE A 27 -1.28 41.95 8.72
C ILE A 27 -0.49 43.27 8.79
N GLU A 28 -0.92 44.20 9.66
CA GLU A 28 -0.24 45.48 9.85
C GLU A 28 1.18 45.29 10.42
N TYR A 29 1.35 44.35 11.34
CA TYR A 29 2.67 43.98 11.85
C TYR A 29 3.60 43.47 10.73
N ARG A 30 3.07 42.61 9.84
CA ARG A 30 3.85 42.07 8.72
C ARG A 30 4.24 43.11 7.70
N LYS A 31 3.34 44.06 7.40
CA LYS A 31 3.64 45.24 6.57
C LYS A 31 4.76 46.06 7.19
N LYS A 32 4.66 46.40 8.49
CA LYS A 32 5.66 47.20 9.20
C LYS A 32 7.06 46.56 9.23
N LYS A 33 7.12 45.22 9.24
CA LYS A 33 8.37 44.45 9.27
C LYS A 33 8.87 44.03 7.88
N ASN A 34 8.23 44.46 6.79
CA ASN A 34 8.56 44.07 5.41
C ASN A 34 8.63 42.55 5.22
N TYR A 35 7.71 41.80 5.85
CA TYR A 35 7.60 40.37 5.56
C TYR A 35 6.88 40.17 4.21
N PRO A 36 7.38 39.28 3.35
CA PRO A 36 6.79 39.06 2.03
C PRO A 36 5.55 38.13 2.07
N SER A 37 5.18 37.63 3.26
CA SER A 37 4.05 36.74 3.51
C SER A 37 2.76 37.50 3.86
N ILE A 38 2.39 38.48 3.02
CA ILE A 38 1.15 39.26 3.15
C ILE A 38 0.19 38.83 2.05
N ALA A 39 -0.96 38.26 2.44
CA ALA A 39 -1.97 37.85 1.49
C ALA A 39 -2.72 39.06 0.92
N ALA A 40 -2.87 39.13 -0.40
CA ALA A 40 -3.63 40.15 -1.10
C ALA A 40 -4.74 39.53 -1.97
N ALA A 41 -5.85 40.25 -2.11
CA ALA A 41 -6.91 39.86 -3.02
C ALA A 41 -6.47 40.10 -4.47
N GLY A 42 -6.49 39.06 -5.31
CA GLY A 42 -6.09 39.14 -6.73
C GLY A 42 -4.63 38.79 -7.03
N SER A 43 -3.81 38.45 -6.02
CA SER A 43 -2.49 37.86 -6.24
C SER A 43 -2.51 36.34 -6.02
N ASP A 44 -1.52 35.64 -6.57
CA ASP A 44 -1.39 34.18 -6.43
C ASP A 44 -1.05 33.75 -4.97
N ASN A 45 -0.61 34.69 -4.12
CA ASN A 45 -0.27 34.46 -2.71
C ASN A 45 0.73 33.30 -2.49
N GLU A 46 1.49 32.94 -3.51
CA GLU A 46 2.35 31.76 -3.55
C GLU A 46 3.35 31.76 -2.38
N GLU A 47 4.04 32.87 -2.15
CA GLU A 47 5.06 32.96 -1.10
C GLU A 47 4.48 32.79 0.31
N PHE A 48 3.27 33.30 0.55
CA PHE A 48 2.56 33.09 1.80
C PHE A 48 2.25 31.61 2.01
N VAL A 49 1.70 30.94 0.99
CA VAL A 49 1.34 29.53 1.03
C VAL A 49 2.58 28.64 1.19
N TYR A 50 3.65 28.95 0.46
CA TYR A 50 4.91 28.23 0.53
C TYR A 50 5.51 28.30 1.94
N ARG A 51 5.68 29.51 2.50
CA ARG A 51 6.26 29.69 3.84
C ARG A 51 5.40 29.06 4.93
N SER A 52 4.09 29.24 4.86
CA SER A 52 3.15 28.59 5.78
C SER A 52 3.29 27.06 5.72
N SER A 53 3.38 26.50 4.52
CA SER A 53 3.57 25.05 4.32
C SER A 53 4.92 24.56 4.86
N VAL A 54 6.00 25.34 4.70
CA VAL A 54 7.32 25.01 5.25
C VAL A 54 7.30 25.04 6.78
N LEU A 55 6.75 26.09 7.38
CA LEU A 55 6.62 26.21 8.84
C LEU A 55 5.76 25.08 9.41
N LYS A 56 4.63 24.78 8.75
CA LYS A 56 3.78 23.64 9.10
C LYS A 56 4.59 22.33 9.08
N LYS A 57 5.30 22.03 7.99
CA LYS A 57 6.13 20.83 7.89
C LYS A 57 7.21 20.78 8.97
N PHE A 58 7.85 21.90 9.27
CA PHE A 58 8.85 21.99 10.34
C PHE A 58 8.25 21.65 11.70
N THR A 59 7.11 22.27 12.03
CA THR A 59 6.42 22.06 13.31
C THR A 59 5.80 20.66 13.40
N GLU A 60 5.34 20.08 12.30
CA GLU A 60 4.79 18.73 12.27
C GLU A 60 5.88 17.65 12.22
N SER A 61 7.11 17.97 11.80
CA SER A 61 8.19 16.98 11.65
C SER A 61 8.51 16.24 12.94
N ILE A 62 8.29 16.87 14.10
CA ILE A 62 8.47 16.24 15.42
C ILE A 62 7.42 15.16 15.72
N LEU A 63 6.26 15.19 15.05
CA LEU A 63 5.18 14.21 15.21
C LEU A 63 5.38 12.98 14.31
N PHE A 64 6.28 13.06 13.34
CA PHE A 64 6.54 11.98 12.40
C PHE A 64 7.84 11.26 12.72
N LEU A 65 7.79 9.93 12.73
CA LEU A 65 8.98 9.10 12.86
C LEU A 65 9.71 9.04 11.52
N ASN A 66 11.04 9.11 11.55
CA ASN A 66 11.83 8.94 10.33
C ASN A 66 11.80 7.47 9.90
N THR A 67 11.28 7.24 8.70
CA THR A 67 11.18 5.91 8.10
C THR A 67 12.11 5.78 6.90
N ARG A 68 12.81 4.65 6.78
CA ARG A 68 13.58 4.31 5.58
C ARG A 68 13.04 3.04 4.95
N VAL A 69 12.60 3.16 3.71
CA VAL A 69 12.14 2.02 2.91
C VAL A 69 13.36 1.31 2.31
N GLN A 70 13.43 0.01 2.52
CA GLN A 70 14.41 -0.87 1.87
C GLN A 70 13.67 -2.06 1.26
N PRO A 71 14.03 -2.50 0.05
CA PRO A 71 13.51 -3.74 -0.51
C PRO A 71 13.96 -4.91 0.38
N GLU A 72 13.01 -5.75 0.80
CA GLU A 72 13.32 -6.96 1.56
C GLU A 72 13.63 -8.12 0.60
N GLY A 73 14.40 -9.11 1.04
CA GLY A 73 14.60 -10.34 0.27
C GLY A 73 15.81 -10.38 -0.67
N LYS A 74 16.53 -9.28 -0.95
CA LYS A 74 17.72 -9.29 -1.83
C LYS A 74 18.78 -10.33 -1.46
N ILE A 75 19.04 -10.51 -0.17
CA ILE A 75 20.01 -11.52 0.32
C ILE A 75 19.51 -12.93 0.06
N VAL A 76 18.22 -13.19 0.29
CA VAL A 76 17.62 -14.51 0.05
C VAL A 76 17.56 -14.82 -1.43
N GLU A 77 17.21 -13.83 -2.25
CA GLU A 77 17.24 -13.92 -3.71
C GLU A 77 18.64 -14.31 -4.21
N GLN A 78 19.69 -13.67 -3.68
CA GLN A 78 21.08 -14.05 -3.98
C GLN A 78 21.42 -15.48 -3.53
N LEU A 79 20.97 -15.91 -2.35
CA LEU A 79 21.17 -17.30 -1.89
C LEU A 79 20.48 -18.32 -2.80
N ILE A 80 19.26 -18.02 -3.26
CA ILE A 80 18.54 -18.85 -4.23
C ILE A 80 19.29 -18.91 -5.55
N PHE A 81 19.82 -17.78 -6.02
CA PHE A 81 20.59 -17.72 -7.26
C PHE A 81 21.89 -18.54 -7.15
N SER A 82 22.55 -18.49 -6.00
CA SER A 82 23.72 -19.32 -5.71
C SER A 82 23.37 -20.81 -5.66
N PHE A 83 22.26 -21.18 -5.02
CA PHE A 83 21.79 -22.57 -4.99
C PHE A 83 21.45 -23.11 -6.38
N ALA A 84 20.72 -22.33 -7.19
CA ALA A 84 20.40 -22.68 -8.57
C ALA A 84 21.65 -22.86 -9.43
N ALA A 85 22.65 -21.98 -9.27
CA ALA A 85 23.93 -22.10 -9.95
C ALA A 85 24.72 -23.35 -9.52
N GLY A 86 24.70 -23.67 -8.22
CA GLY A 86 25.31 -24.88 -7.67
C GLY A 86 24.69 -26.16 -8.23
N LEU A 87 23.36 -26.27 -8.23
CA LEU A 87 22.64 -27.43 -8.78
C LEU A 87 22.93 -27.62 -10.27
N ALA A 88 22.94 -26.52 -11.03
CA ALA A 88 23.28 -26.56 -12.45
C ALA A 88 24.74 -26.97 -12.70
N MET A 89 25.68 -26.53 -11.84
CA MET A 89 27.07 -26.98 -11.91
C MET A 89 27.20 -28.47 -11.64
N VAL A 90 26.56 -28.99 -10.59
CA VAL A 90 26.59 -30.44 -10.27
C VAL A 90 26.09 -31.28 -11.44
N PHE A 91 25.01 -30.84 -12.10
CA PHE A 91 24.51 -31.49 -13.32
C PHE A 91 25.55 -31.48 -14.44
N ALA A 92 26.11 -30.31 -14.77
CA ALA A 92 27.09 -30.18 -15.85
C ALA A 92 28.37 -31.00 -15.59
N THR A 93 28.89 -30.98 -14.35
CA THR A 93 30.05 -31.78 -13.96
C THR A 93 29.74 -33.28 -13.98
N GLY A 94 28.53 -33.67 -13.58
CA GLY A 94 28.09 -35.06 -13.65
C GLY A 94 28.06 -35.59 -15.08
N VAL A 95 27.51 -34.82 -16.03
CA VAL A 95 27.53 -35.20 -17.45
C VAL A 95 28.95 -35.20 -18.00
N ALA A 96 29.77 -34.20 -17.66
CA ALA A 96 31.17 -34.16 -18.08
C ALA A 96 31.96 -35.38 -17.59
N PHE A 97 31.86 -35.74 -16.31
CA PHE A 97 32.55 -36.93 -15.78
C PHE A 97 32.02 -38.24 -16.38
N TYR A 98 30.70 -38.34 -16.60
CA TYR A 98 30.11 -39.52 -17.23
C TYR A 98 30.60 -39.71 -18.68
N THR A 99 30.60 -38.64 -19.48
CA THR A 99 31.06 -38.72 -20.88
C THR A 99 32.56 -38.87 -20.97
N GLN A 100 33.31 -38.28 -20.04
CA GLN A 100 34.75 -38.47 -19.87
C GLN A 100 35.08 -39.93 -19.56
N ALA A 101 34.35 -40.57 -18.63
CA ALA A 101 34.55 -41.97 -18.27
C ALA A 101 34.18 -42.94 -19.41
N LYS A 102 33.18 -42.60 -20.23
CA LYS A 102 32.69 -43.46 -21.32
C LYS A 102 33.46 -43.32 -22.64
N TYR A 103 33.84 -42.10 -23.03
CA TYR A 103 34.42 -41.80 -24.35
C TYR A 103 35.87 -41.30 -24.30
N GLY A 104 36.43 -41.06 -23.10
CA GLY A 104 37.77 -40.50 -22.91
C GLY A 104 37.85 -38.97 -23.09
N ASN A 105 39.03 -38.40 -22.83
CA ASN A 105 39.24 -36.94 -22.71
C ASN A 105 39.22 -36.15 -24.03
N PHE A 106 39.39 -36.80 -25.19
CA PHE A 106 39.68 -36.10 -26.47
C PHE A 106 38.88 -36.59 -27.68
N THR A 107 37.70 -37.19 -27.45
CA THR A 107 36.85 -37.68 -28.54
C THR A 107 35.87 -36.59 -28.97
N MET A 108 35.55 -36.49 -30.27
CA MET A 108 34.57 -35.51 -30.78
C MET A 108 33.20 -35.61 -30.09
N MET A 109 32.79 -36.82 -29.70
CA MET A 109 31.57 -37.07 -28.93
C MET A 109 31.61 -36.44 -27.52
N PHE A 110 32.77 -36.43 -26.86
CA PHE A 110 32.94 -35.76 -25.57
C PHE A 110 32.79 -34.24 -25.70
N PHE A 111 33.41 -33.64 -26.72
CA PHE A 111 33.30 -32.21 -26.98
C PHE A 111 31.84 -31.77 -27.24
N ILE A 112 31.13 -32.50 -28.10
CA ILE A 112 29.71 -32.24 -28.39
C ILE A 112 28.88 -32.32 -27.11
N ALA A 113 29.09 -33.37 -26.30
CA ALA A 113 28.35 -33.54 -25.05
C ALA A 113 28.65 -32.44 -24.02
N LEU A 114 29.89 -31.93 -23.99
CA LEU A 114 30.30 -30.84 -23.09
C LEU A 114 29.61 -29.52 -23.47
N VAL A 115 29.59 -29.17 -24.77
CA VAL A 115 28.90 -27.97 -25.28
C VAL A 115 27.40 -28.04 -24.96
N ILE A 116 26.77 -29.17 -25.25
CA ILE A 116 25.35 -29.39 -24.97
C ILE A 116 25.09 -29.27 -23.46
N SER A 117 25.90 -29.91 -22.62
CA SER A 117 25.76 -29.85 -21.17
C SER A 117 25.89 -28.42 -20.63
N TYR A 118 26.77 -27.61 -21.21
CA TYR A 118 26.92 -26.21 -20.85
C TYR A 118 25.67 -25.39 -21.19
N MET A 119 25.06 -25.62 -22.35
CA MET A 119 23.79 -24.96 -22.71
C MET A 119 22.64 -25.40 -21.78
N PHE A 120 22.56 -26.69 -21.46
CA PHE A 120 21.56 -27.24 -20.54
C PHE A 120 21.73 -26.69 -19.12
N LYS A 121 22.97 -26.56 -18.63
CA LYS A 121 23.28 -25.92 -17.35
C LYS A 121 22.63 -24.53 -17.24
N ASP A 122 22.80 -23.70 -18.27
CA ASP A 122 22.21 -22.35 -18.26
C ASP A 122 20.69 -22.38 -18.26
N ARG A 123 20.06 -23.30 -19.01
CA ARG A 123 18.60 -23.47 -18.99
C ARG A 123 18.09 -23.97 -17.64
N ILE A 124 18.75 -24.95 -17.04
CA ILE A 124 18.40 -25.50 -15.72
C ILE A 124 18.52 -24.41 -14.66
N LYS A 125 19.62 -23.66 -14.63
CA LYS A 125 19.84 -22.56 -13.68
C LYS A 125 18.70 -21.53 -13.75
N GLU A 126 18.31 -21.12 -14.95
CA GLU A 126 17.26 -20.10 -15.12
C GLU A 126 15.87 -20.64 -14.75
N LEU A 127 15.55 -21.89 -15.12
CA LEU A 127 14.30 -22.53 -14.72
C LEU A 127 14.18 -22.68 -13.21
N VAL A 128 15.25 -23.15 -12.55
CA VAL A 128 15.31 -23.30 -11.09
C VAL A 128 15.20 -21.93 -10.42
N ARG A 129 15.90 -20.92 -10.94
CA ARG A 129 15.80 -19.53 -10.46
C ARG A 129 14.36 -19.03 -10.50
N ILE A 130 13.70 -19.10 -11.66
CA ILE A 130 12.33 -18.61 -11.84
C ILE A 130 11.36 -19.38 -10.95
N TYR A 131 11.48 -20.71 -10.90
CA TYR A 131 10.62 -21.56 -10.09
C TYR A 131 10.74 -21.25 -8.58
N LEU A 132 11.97 -21.19 -8.05
CA LEU A 132 12.21 -20.90 -6.65
C LEU A 132 11.82 -19.46 -6.29
N ASN A 133 12.18 -18.49 -7.14
CA ASN A 133 11.84 -17.09 -6.90
C ASN A 133 10.32 -16.88 -6.86
N ASN A 134 9.56 -17.43 -7.82
CA ASN A 134 8.11 -17.32 -7.84
C ASN A 134 7.43 -18.00 -6.64
N LYS A 135 7.98 -19.11 -6.15
CA LYS A 135 7.44 -19.82 -4.98
C LYS A 135 7.70 -19.06 -3.69
N ILE A 136 8.85 -18.41 -3.60
CA ILE A 136 9.34 -17.76 -2.38
C ILE A 136 8.87 -16.30 -2.28
N GLN A 137 8.75 -15.57 -3.38
CA GLN A 137 8.17 -14.21 -3.39
C GLN A 137 6.75 -14.17 -2.81
N ARG A 138 5.98 -15.26 -2.92
CA ARG A 138 4.65 -15.36 -2.28
C ARG A 138 4.68 -15.34 -0.75
N PHE A 139 5.82 -15.64 -0.15
CA PHE A 139 6.02 -15.65 1.30
C PHE A 139 6.77 -14.42 1.82
N PHE A 140 7.36 -13.61 0.94
CA PHE A 140 8.09 -12.43 1.35
C PHE A 140 7.23 -11.17 1.32
N TYR A 141 7.55 -10.27 2.25
CA TYR A 141 7.08 -8.89 2.21
C TYR A 141 7.87 -8.15 1.12
N ASP A 142 7.18 -7.32 0.34
CA ASP A 142 7.79 -6.56 -0.76
C ASP A 142 8.81 -5.54 -0.23
N HIS A 143 8.45 -4.88 0.88
CA HIS A 143 9.23 -3.79 1.42
C HIS A 143 9.33 -3.87 2.95
N LYS A 144 10.50 -3.51 3.45
CA LYS A 144 10.76 -3.32 4.87
C LYS A 144 11.07 -1.85 5.13
N VAL A 145 10.26 -1.27 5.99
CA VAL A 145 10.42 0.09 6.46
C VAL A 145 11.06 0.06 7.84
N ASN A 146 12.29 0.53 7.96
CA ASN A 146 12.93 0.67 9.27
C ASN A 146 12.52 2.01 9.89
N ILE A 147 12.07 1.96 11.14
CA ILE A 147 11.73 3.14 11.94
C ILE A 147 12.99 3.53 12.72
N CYS A 148 13.48 4.74 12.50
CA CYS A 148 14.72 5.23 13.08
C CYS A 148 14.48 6.56 13.80
N SER A 149 15.26 6.82 14.86
CA SER A 149 15.43 8.18 15.37
C SER A 149 16.36 8.98 14.44
N GLY A 150 16.34 10.31 14.53
CA GLY A 150 17.05 11.23 13.61
C GLY A 150 18.51 10.87 13.34
N SER A 151 19.23 10.30 14.32
CA SER A 151 20.58 9.76 14.14
C SER A 151 20.57 8.24 13.82
N ARG A 152 21.33 7.85 12.78
CA ARG A 152 21.34 6.53 12.11
C ARG A 152 21.54 5.29 12.98
N ARG A 153 21.86 5.41 14.28
CA ARG A 153 22.24 4.26 15.13
C ARG A 153 21.10 3.63 15.91
N ASN A 154 20.01 4.35 16.18
CA ASN A 154 18.96 3.83 17.06
C ASN A 154 17.74 3.41 16.24
N ARG A 155 17.68 2.09 15.95
CA ARG A 155 16.53 1.47 15.32
C ARG A 155 15.42 1.32 16.36
N LEU A 156 14.31 2.01 16.12
CA LEU A 156 13.15 2.03 17.00
C LEU A 156 12.15 0.91 16.67
N GLY A 157 12.19 0.39 15.44
CA GLY A 157 11.33 -0.70 15.02
C GLY A 157 11.44 -0.97 13.52
N PHE A 158 10.51 -1.78 13.02
CA PHE A 158 10.31 -1.96 11.59
C PHE A 158 8.86 -2.29 11.25
N SER A 159 8.45 -1.92 10.04
CA SER A 159 7.25 -2.38 9.37
C SER A 159 7.66 -3.21 8.15
N ARG A 160 6.97 -4.31 7.90
CA ARG A 160 7.09 -5.10 6.68
C ARG A 160 5.75 -5.13 5.98
N GLU A 161 5.73 -4.86 4.69
CA GLU A 161 4.51 -4.77 3.91
C GLU A 161 4.63 -5.61 2.65
N GLY A 162 3.59 -6.37 2.35
CA GLY A 162 3.50 -7.27 1.21
C GLY A 162 2.14 -7.16 0.55
N PHE A 163 2.14 -7.22 -0.77
CA PHE A 163 0.96 -7.16 -1.61
C PHE A 163 0.99 -8.30 -2.62
N SER A 164 -0.01 -9.17 -2.58
CA SER A 164 -0.10 -10.29 -3.50
C SER A 164 -1.52 -10.51 -4.00
N PHE A 165 -1.62 -11.15 -5.16
CA PHE A 165 -2.87 -11.72 -5.66
C PHE A 165 -2.92 -13.19 -5.28
N ILE A 166 -4.01 -13.62 -4.65
CA ILE A 166 -4.19 -15.01 -4.19
C ILE A 166 -5.46 -15.61 -4.78
N SER A 167 -5.49 -16.93 -4.88
CA SER A 167 -6.70 -17.68 -5.18
C SER A 167 -7.50 -17.96 -3.92
N GLU A 168 -8.78 -18.29 -4.08
CA GLU A 168 -9.67 -18.61 -2.96
C GLU A 168 -9.17 -19.75 -2.08
N GLY A 169 -8.57 -20.78 -2.68
CA GLY A 169 -8.02 -21.93 -1.94
C GLY A 169 -6.85 -21.60 -1.02
N ASN A 170 -6.23 -20.43 -1.17
CA ASN A 170 -5.14 -19.97 -0.30
C ASN A 170 -5.61 -19.01 0.80
N LEU A 171 -6.92 -18.73 0.89
CA LEU A 171 -7.48 -17.91 1.96
C LEU A 171 -7.67 -18.72 3.24
N ALA A 172 -7.49 -18.03 4.38
CA ALA A 172 -7.81 -18.61 5.67
C ALA A 172 -9.32 -18.92 5.78
N PRO A 173 -9.72 -20.05 6.39
CA PRO A 173 -11.12 -20.47 6.49
C PRO A 173 -12.03 -19.43 7.16
N GLU A 174 -11.52 -18.68 8.13
CA GLU A 174 -12.27 -17.62 8.82
C GLU A 174 -12.61 -16.49 7.85
N ILE A 175 -11.63 -16.07 7.03
CA ILE A 175 -11.85 -15.02 6.03
C ILE A 175 -12.83 -15.49 4.95
N LEU A 176 -12.78 -16.77 4.56
CA LEU A 176 -13.74 -17.34 3.61
C LEU A 176 -15.18 -17.26 4.14
N LYS A 177 -15.40 -17.58 5.42
CA LYS A 177 -16.72 -17.46 6.05
C LYS A 177 -17.22 -16.00 6.10
N LEU A 178 -16.33 -15.07 6.46
CA LEU A 178 -16.66 -13.64 6.55
C LEU A 178 -16.98 -12.99 5.20
N ARG A 179 -16.46 -13.56 4.11
CA ARG A 179 -16.68 -13.03 2.75
C ARG A 179 -18.11 -13.22 2.24
N ALA A 180 -19.00 -13.90 2.98
CA ALA A 180 -20.44 -14.10 2.74
C ALA A 180 -20.96 -13.36 1.50
N ARG A 181 -21.11 -14.12 0.40
CA ARG A 181 -21.39 -13.59 -0.93
C ARG A 181 -22.89 -13.37 -1.09
N ASP A 182 -23.27 -12.15 -1.46
CA ASP A 182 -24.64 -11.90 -1.92
C ASP A 182 -24.90 -12.68 -3.23
N PRO A 183 -26.13 -13.12 -3.50
CA PRO A 183 -26.51 -13.84 -4.73
C PRO A 183 -26.08 -13.11 -6.01
N PHE A 184 -26.19 -11.78 -6.03
CA PHE A 184 -25.74 -10.97 -7.17
C PHE A 184 -24.22 -10.94 -7.34
N ASN A 185 -23.45 -11.01 -6.25
CA ASN A 185 -21.99 -11.11 -6.31
C ASN A 185 -21.55 -12.51 -6.77
N LEU A 186 -22.33 -13.56 -6.47
CA LEU A 186 -22.07 -14.92 -6.96
C LEU A 186 -22.19 -14.98 -8.49
N ILE A 187 -23.25 -14.40 -9.05
CA ILE A 187 -23.48 -14.36 -10.50
C ILE A 187 -22.38 -13.58 -11.22
N ASP A 188 -21.99 -12.42 -10.69
CA ASP A 188 -20.91 -11.60 -11.29
C ASP A 188 -19.55 -12.33 -11.20
N ASN A 189 -19.29 -13.06 -10.11
CA ASN A 189 -18.09 -13.87 -9.94
C ASN A 189 -18.03 -15.11 -10.85
N GLU A 190 -19.17 -15.72 -11.16
CA GLU A 190 -19.25 -16.84 -12.13
C GLU A 190 -18.99 -16.36 -13.56
N LEU A 191 -19.40 -15.13 -13.89
CA LEU A 191 -19.16 -14.50 -15.19
C LEU A 191 -17.74 -13.91 -15.32
N GLY A 192 -17.11 -13.53 -14.21
CA GLY A 192 -15.75 -13.01 -14.17
C GLY A 192 -15.05 -13.39 -12.86
N ALA A 193 -13.99 -14.19 -12.97
CA ALA A 193 -13.23 -14.65 -11.81
C ALA A 193 -12.81 -13.48 -10.89
N GLU A 194 -13.34 -13.48 -9.67
CA GLU A 194 -12.99 -12.51 -8.63
C GLU A 194 -11.47 -12.49 -8.41
N LYS A 195 -10.86 -11.30 -8.45
CA LYS A 195 -9.45 -11.14 -8.12
C LYS A 195 -9.29 -10.74 -6.66
N ILE A 196 -8.72 -11.64 -5.86
CA ILE A 196 -8.48 -11.41 -4.44
C ILE A 196 -7.12 -10.78 -4.26
N ILE A 197 -7.11 -9.64 -3.59
CA ILE A 197 -5.90 -8.93 -3.20
C ILE A 197 -5.66 -9.19 -1.71
N LEU A 198 -4.46 -9.67 -1.39
CA LEU A 198 -3.99 -9.82 -0.02
C LEU A 198 -2.91 -8.76 0.25
N TYR A 199 -3.24 -7.82 1.13
CA TYR A 199 -2.28 -6.90 1.71
C TYR A 199 -1.96 -7.35 3.13
N GLN A 200 -0.66 -7.50 3.43
CA GLN A 200 -0.18 -7.91 4.74
C GLN A 200 0.81 -6.88 5.26
N LYS A 201 0.62 -6.49 6.52
CA LYS A 201 1.53 -5.58 7.21
C LYS A 201 1.90 -6.17 8.57
N GLN A 202 3.19 -6.23 8.84
CA GLN A 202 3.73 -6.63 10.14
C GLN A 202 4.54 -5.47 10.72
N VAL A 203 4.09 -4.95 11.86
CA VAL A 203 4.81 -3.89 12.59
C VAL A 203 5.43 -4.48 13.86
N LYS A 204 6.72 -4.22 14.07
CA LYS A 204 7.44 -4.56 15.31
C LYS A 204 8.11 -3.33 15.88
N ILE A 205 7.79 -3.02 17.12
CA ILE A 205 8.30 -1.87 17.86
C ILE A 205 9.21 -2.35 18.99
N PHE A 206 10.33 -1.66 19.20
CA PHE A 206 11.27 -1.94 20.27
C PHE A 206 11.13 -0.90 21.38
N SER A 207 10.24 -1.14 22.34
CA SER A 207 9.87 -0.15 23.38
C SER A 207 11.08 0.37 24.16
N ARG A 208 12.03 -0.50 24.52
CA ARG A 208 13.26 -0.09 25.23
C ARG A 208 14.04 1.01 24.49
N ASN A 209 14.15 0.87 23.16
CA ASN A 209 14.86 1.84 22.33
C ASN A 209 14.12 3.17 22.22
N PHE A 210 12.79 3.18 22.42
CA PHE A 210 12.00 4.40 22.49
C PHE A 210 12.25 5.14 23.80
N ASP A 211 12.27 4.42 24.93
CA ASP A 211 12.54 4.99 26.25
C ASP A 211 13.94 5.64 26.29
N ASP A 212 14.95 4.98 25.71
CA ASP A 212 16.32 5.49 25.62
C ASP A 212 16.43 6.78 24.78
N VAL A 213 15.64 6.90 23.71
CA VAL A 213 15.73 8.02 22.75
C VAL A 213 14.86 9.20 23.18
N TYR A 214 13.70 8.96 23.78
CA TYR A 214 12.70 9.97 24.12
C TYR A 214 12.50 10.13 25.63
N GLN A 215 13.60 10.08 26.39
CA GLN A 215 13.60 10.14 27.87
C GLN A 215 12.75 11.29 28.45
N ASN A 216 12.77 12.46 27.82
CA ASN A 216 12.05 13.66 28.28
C ASN A 216 10.62 13.78 27.74
N HIS A 217 10.22 12.91 26.81
CA HIS A 217 8.92 12.93 26.14
C HIS A 217 8.40 11.49 25.94
N PRO A 218 7.84 10.86 26.98
CA PRO A 218 7.39 9.48 26.90
C PRO A 218 6.29 9.33 25.84
N ILE A 219 6.55 8.49 24.84
CA ILE A 219 5.63 8.22 23.74
C ILE A 219 4.63 7.15 24.17
N LYS A 220 3.36 7.54 24.34
CA LYS A 220 2.28 6.62 24.76
C LYS A 220 1.93 5.55 23.73
N GLY A 221 2.20 5.82 22.45
CA GLY A 221 1.86 4.92 21.37
C GLY A 221 2.22 5.50 20.02
N ILE A 222 2.15 4.64 19.00
CA ILE A 222 2.44 4.99 17.62
C ILE A 222 1.14 4.88 16.85
N ASN A 223 0.77 5.94 16.13
CA ASN A 223 -0.35 5.89 15.20
C ASN A 223 0.14 5.42 13.83
N ASP A 224 -0.40 4.30 13.36
CA ASP A 224 -0.10 3.77 12.04
C ASP A 224 -1.21 4.10 11.05
N ILE A 225 -0.89 4.95 10.07
CA ILE A 225 -1.86 5.39 9.06
C ILE A 225 -1.60 4.64 7.75
N THR A 226 -2.40 3.61 7.50
CA THR A 226 -2.39 2.87 6.23
C THR A 226 -3.28 3.59 5.20
N ARG A 227 -2.72 3.93 4.04
CA ARG A 227 -3.44 4.62 2.96
C ARG A 227 -3.56 3.72 1.74
N LEU A 228 -4.79 3.40 1.35
CA LEU A 228 -5.09 2.60 0.17
C LEU A 228 -5.75 3.49 -0.90
N SER A 229 -5.12 3.59 -2.07
CA SER A 229 -5.64 4.39 -3.17
C SER A 229 -6.46 3.54 -4.14
N VAL A 230 -7.71 3.97 -4.39
CA VAL A 230 -8.62 3.31 -5.34
C VAL A 230 -8.61 3.94 -6.73
N SER A 231 -7.78 4.97 -6.97
CA SER A 231 -7.79 5.76 -8.22
C SER A 231 -7.60 4.90 -9.47
N ARG A 232 -6.74 3.87 -9.39
CA ARG A 232 -6.49 2.94 -10.49
C ARG A 232 -7.70 2.08 -10.84
N PHE A 233 -8.53 1.71 -9.87
CA PHE A 233 -9.77 0.97 -10.11
C PHE A 233 -10.81 1.86 -10.78
N VAL A 234 -10.92 3.10 -10.32
CA VAL A 234 -11.94 4.07 -10.76
C VAL A 234 -11.73 4.51 -12.22
N ARG A 235 -10.48 4.61 -12.67
CA ARG A 235 -10.12 5.15 -14.00
C ARG A 235 -10.77 4.42 -15.17
N LYS A 236 -11.03 3.12 -15.04
CA LYS A 236 -11.62 2.28 -16.10
C LYS A 236 -13.11 1.99 -15.90
N MET A 237 -13.76 2.64 -14.94
CA MET A 237 -15.19 2.44 -14.69
C MET A 237 -16.06 3.15 -15.73
N ASP A 238 -17.24 2.58 -15.97
CA ASP A 238 -18.26 3.11 -16.88
C ASP A 238 -18.91 4.41 -16.34
N ASN A 239 -19.71 5.09 -17.15
CA ASN A 239 -20.44 6.28 -16.76
C ASN A 239 -21.29 6.01 -15.50
N PRO A 240 -21.13 6.83 -14.43
CA PRO A 240 -21.84 6.62 -13.18
C PRO A 240 -23.34 6.90 -13.27
N LYS A 241 -23.82 7.56 -14.33
CA LYS A 241 -25.25 7.81 -14.57
C LYS A 241 -25.74 6.94 -15.70
N LYS A 242 -26.73 6.09 -15.42
CA LYS A 242 -27.47 5.32 -16.42
C LYS A 242 -28.91 5.81 -16.48
N ALA A 243 -29.43 5.98 -17.69
CA ALA A 243 -30.84 6.29 -17.87
C ALA A 243 -31.69 5.07 -17.51
N LEU A 244 -32.70 5.31 -16.68
CA LEU A 244 -33.74 4.35 -16.32
C LEU A 244 -35.08 4.95 -16.74
N PHE A 245 -36.02 4.09 -17.11
CA PHE A 245 -37.39 4.49 -17.42
C PHE A 245 -38.30 3.89 -16.35
N VAL A 246 -39.03 4.75 -15.65
CA VAL A 246 -39.96 4.36 -14.59
C VAL A 246 -41.36 4.73 -15.05
N THR A 247 -42.32 3.82 -14.92
CA THR A 247 -43.71 4.08 -15.28
C THR A 247 -44.46 4.68 -14.09
N ASN A 248 -45.37 5.61 -14.37
CA ASN A 248 -46.21 6.27 -13.36
C ASN A 248 -47.71 5.98 -13.57
N GLY A 249 -48.03 4.84 -14.19
CA GLY A 249 -49.41 4.41 -14.46
C GLY A 249 -50.05 5.04 -15.71
N SER A 250 -49.79 6.32 -15.98
CA SER A 250 -50.31 7.04 -17.16
C SER A 250 -49.26 7.31 -18.24
N GLY A 251 -48.00 6.92 -18.02
CA GLY A 251 -46.90 7.12 -18.95
C GLY A 251 -45.57 6.59 -18.42
N TYR A 252 -44.47 7.06 -19.02
CA TYR A 252 -43.11 6.78 -18.56
C TYR A 252 -42.36 8.07 -18.27
N GLN A 253 -41.49 8.03 -17.27
CA GLN A 253 -40.57 9.10 -16.91
C GLN A 253 -39.14 8.58 -16.96
N ARG A 254 -38.26 9.33 -17.62
CA ARG A 254 -36.82 9.04 -17.60
C ARG A 254 -36.22 9.55 -16.29
N THR A 255 -35.57 8.68 -15.54
CA THR A 255 -34.78 8.99 -14.34
C THR A 255 -33.35 8.50 -14.49
N ASN A 256 -32.45 8.94 -13.60
CA ASN A 256 -31.05 8.55 -13.64
C ASN A 256 -30.73 7.57 -12.50
N GLY A 257 -30.35 6.35 -12.85
CA GLY A 257 -29.75 5.37 -11.95
C GLY A 257 -28.27 5.64 -11.72
N SER A 258 -27.81 5.35 -10.50
CA SER A 258 -26.39 5.36 -10.16
C SER A 258 -25.77 4.01 -10.47
N LYS A 259 -24.89 3.92 -11.46
CA LYS A 259 -24.04 2.74 -11.65
C LYS A 259 -22.92 2.76 -10.60
N VAL A 260 -22.79 1.65 -9.88
CA VAL A 260 -21.79 1.49 -8.81
C VAL A 260 -21.08 0.14 -8.96
N TYR A 261 -19.90 0.05 -8.35
CA TYR A 261 -19.08 -1.14 -8.27
C TYR A 261 -18.74 -1.39 -6.80
N HIS A 262 -18.73 -2.65 -6.38
CA HIS A 262 -18.45 -3.01 -4.99
C HIS A 262 -17.03 -3.54 -4.85
N LEU A 263 -16.28 -2.97 -3.91
CA LEU A 263 -15.00 -3.50 -3.44
C LEU A 263 -15.21 -4.01 -2.02
N ASN A 264 -15.16 -5.34 -1.85
CA ASN A 264 -15.26 -5.96 -0.53
C ASN A 264 -13.88 -5.97 0.13
N MET A 265 -13.79 -5.44 1.35
CA MET A 265 -12.56 -5.36 2.13
C MET A 265 -12.78 -6.06 3.47
N VAL A 266 -11.88 -6.98 3.80
CA VAL A 266 -11.83 -7.61 5.13
C VAL A 266 -10.49 -7.25 5.74
N ILE A 267 -10.52 -6.65 6.92
CA ILE A 267 -9.33 -6.28 7.68
C ILE A 267 -9.24 -7.23 8.87
N LYS A 268 -8.18 -8.03 8.92
CA LYS A 268 -7.78 -8.80 10.10
C LYS A 268 -6.63 -8.08 10.79
N GLN A 269 -6.80 -7.75 12.06
CA GLN A 269 -5.78 -7.20 12.93
C GLN A 269 -5.44 -8.22 14.00
N SER A 270 -4.20 -8.69 14.01
CA SER A 270 -3.71 -9.62 15.02
C SER A 270 -2.78 -8.90 15.99
N SER A 271 -3.12 -8.94 17.28
CA SER A 271 -2.23 -8.57 18.39
C SER A 271 -1.85 -9.83 19.18
N GLN A 272 -0.98 -9.72 20.18
CA GLN A 272 -0.55 -10.87 21.00
C GLN A 272 -1.73 -11.61 21.65
N ASP A 273 -2.78 -10.88 22.02
CA ASP A 273 -3.87 -11.45 22.83
C ASP A 273 -5.15 -11.74 22.03
N LYS A 274 -5.37 -11.06 20.89
CA LYS A 274 -6.65 -11.11 20.16
C LYS A 274 -6.50 -10.82 18.68
N ASP A 275 -7.33 -11.51 17.90
CA ASP A 275 -7.62 -11.19 16.51
C ASP A 275 -8.92 -10.37 16.43
N ILE A 276 -8.88 -9.24 15.73
CA ILE A 276 -10.03 -8.39 15.45
C ILE A 276 -10.28 -8.43 13.94
N TYR A 277 -11.54 -8.60 13.56
CA TYR A 277 -11.97 -8.66 12.18
C TYR A 277 -12.96 -7.54 11.93
N ASN A 278 -12.75 -6.78 10.85
CA ASN A 278 -13.68 -5.76 10.39
C ASN A 278 -13.97 -6.00 8.90
N ARG A 279 -15.24 -5.84 8.50
CA ARG A 279 -15.66 -6.01 7.11
C ARG A 279 -16.26 -4.71 6.60
N PHE A 280 -15.79 -4.28 5.43
CA PHE A 280 -16.28 -3.08 4.76
C PHE A 280 -16.69 -3.39 3.33
N ARG A 281 -17.80 -2.79 2.90
CA ARG A 281 -18.20 -2.70 1.50
C ARG A 281 -17.95 -1.28 1.02
N ILE A 282 -16.96 -1.14 0.16
CA ILE A 282 -16.59 0.15 -0.43
C ILE A 282 -17.32 0.28 -1.76
N VAL A 283 -18.23 1.25 -1.84
CA VAL A 283 -19.05 1.48 -3.04
C VAL A 283 -18.39 2.55 -3.89
N LEU A 284 -17.95 2.15 -5.08
CA LEU A 284 -17.17 2.96 -6.01
C LEU A 284 -18.01 3.34 -7.25
N ASN A 285 -17.67 4.47 -7.85
CA ASN A 285 -18.08 4.84 -9.20
C ASN A 285 -16.94 5.60 -9.90
N ARG A 286 -17.12 6.02 -11.16
CA ARG A 286 -16.09 6.76 -11.92
C ARG A 286 -15.61 8.07 -11.26
N ARG A 287 -16.36 8.63 -10.31
CA ARG A 287 -15.97 9.85 -9.57
C ARG A 287 -15.17 9.54 -8.30
N GLY A 288 -15.11 8.29 -7.86
CA GLY A 288 -14.39 7.88 -6.67
C GLY A 288 -15.23 7.03 -5.72
N ILE A 289 -14.96 7.17 -4.43
CA ILE A 289 -15.70 6.50 -3.36
C ILE A 289 -17.03 7.22 -3.17
N LYS A 290 -18.15 6.52 -3.36
CA LYS A 290 -19.50 7.04 -3.11
C LYS A 290 -19.85 6.93 -1.62
N ARG A 291 -19.49 5.82 -0.99
CA ARG A 291 -19.66 5.55 0.45
C ARG A 291 -18.89 4.31 0.88
N ILE A 292 -18.71 4.17 2.18
CA ILE A 292 -18.13 2.99 2.84
C ILE A 292 -19.19 2.49 3.83
N GLU A 293 -19.57 1.22 3.69
CA GLU A 293 -20.54 0.56 4.55
C GLU A 293 -19.78 -0.45 5.42
N GLU A 294 -19.89 -0.33 6.74
CA GLU A 294 -19.43 -1.37 7.66
C GLU A 294 -20.46 -2.49 7.67
N VAL A 295 -20.00 -3.72 7.49
CA VAL A 295 -20.87 -4.90 7.40
C VAL A 295 -20.67 -5.72 8.67
N ASN A 296 -21.76 -5.93 9.40
CA ASN A 296 -21.73 -6.74 10.61
C ASN A 296 -21.21 -8.14 10.30
N ILE A 297 -20.30 -8.59 11.16
CA ILE A 297 -19.70 -9.91 11.11
C ILE A 297 -20.58 -10.84 11.96
N PRO A 298 -20.96 -12.02 11.44
CA PRO A 298 -21.66 -13.04 12.22
C PRO A 298 -20.78 -13.67 13.29
#